data_AF-A0A317DUH8-F1
#
_entry.id   AF-A0A317DUH8-F1
#
_cell.length_a   1.000
_cell.length_b   1.000
_cell.length_c   1.000
_cell.angle_alpha   90.00
_cell.angle_beta   90.00
_cell.angle_gamma   90.00
#
_symmetry.space_group_name_H-M   'P 1'
#
loop_
_entity.id
_entity.type
_entity.pdbx_description
1 polymer ?
#
loop_
_entity_poly.entity_id
_entity_poly.type
_entity_poly.pdbx_seq_one_letter_code
_entity_poly.pdbx_strand_id
1 'polypeptide(L)' 'MTDTTTTSTPQQPAYPLPAPGSNDPRFTYGLLFDIADVLQRNGFPRPAGTDWADLMAALGRFLYQSKETS' A
#
# COMPACT_ATOMS: atom_id res chain seq x y z
N MET A 1 10.21 -33.44 -29.84
CA MET A 1 9.37 -32.45 -29.13
C MET A 1 10.07 -32.17 -27.81
N THR A 2 10.76 -31.04 -27.70
CA THR A 2 11.39 -30.58 -26.44
C THR A 2 10.54 -29.45 -25.90
N ASP A 3 9.77 -29.72 -24.86
CA ASP A 3 9.02 -28.70 -24.13
C ASP A 3 9.99 -27.88 -23.28
N THR A 4 10.21 -26.63 -23.70
CA THR A 4 10.99 -25.66 -22.95
C THR A 4 10.14 -25.16 -21.79
N THR A 5 10.36 -25.69 -20.59
CA THR A 5 9.82 -25.11 -19.35
C THR A 5 10.52 -23.79 -19.07
N THR A 6 9.91 -22.68 -19.48
CA THR A 6 10.33 -21.34 -19.09
C THR A 6 10.10 -21.19 -17.58
N THR A 7 11.17 -21.22 -16.79
CA THR A 7 11.18 -20.83 -15.38
C THR A 7 11.04 -19.31 -15.28
N SER A 8 9.81 -18.81 -15.20
CA SER A 8 9.53 -17.40 -14.88
C SER A 8 10.03 -17.12 -13.46
N THR A 9 11.18 -16.46 -13.34
CA THR A 9 11.70 -15.99 -12.06
C THR A 9 10.74 -14.90 -11.54
N PRO A 10 10.33 -14.92 -10.26
CA PRO A 10 9.49 -13.85 -9.71
C PRO A 10 10.26 -12.53 -9.85
N GLN A 11 9.76 -11.63 -10.68
CA GLN A 11 10.40 -10.34 -10.90
C GLN A 11 10.23 -9.52 -9.62
N GLN A 12 11.31 -9.38 -8.85
CA GLN A 12 11.32 -8.59 -7.63
C GLN A 12 10.97 -7.13 -7.99
N PRO A 13 10.03 -6.47 -7.30
CA PRO A 13 9.63 -5.12 -7.66
C PRO A 13 10.84 -4.18 -7.66
N ALA A 14 10.95 -3.33 -8.70
CA ALA A 14 12.02 -2.33 -8.79
C ALA A 14 12.00 -1.35 -7.60
N TYR A 15 10.85 -1.23 -6.93
CA TYR A 15 10.69 -0.48 -5.70
C TYR A 15 10.74 -1.44 -4.49
N PRO A 16 11.79 -1.40 -3.65
CA PRO A 16 11.98 -2.36 -2.57
C PRO A 16 11.05 -2.04 -1.41
N LEU A 17 9.81 -2.55 -1.47
CA LEU A 17 8.96 -2.60 -0.30
C LEU A 17 9.20 -3.92 0.45
N PRO A 18 9.80 -3.91 1.66
CA PRO A 18 9.73 -5.07 2.54
C PRO A 18 8.29 -5.50 2.76
N ALA A 19 8.11 -6.81 2.91
CA ALA A 19 6.86 -7.38 3.39
C ALA A 19 6.49 -6.74 4.74
N PRO A 20 5.20 -6.44 4.98
CA PRO A 20 4.78 -5.72 6.17
C PRO A 20 5.24 -6.44 7.45
N GLY A 21 6.05 -5.74 8.26
CA GLY A 21 6.19 -6.04 9.68
C GLY A 21 5.08 -5.32 10.46
N SER A 22 4.83 -5.73 11.70
CA SER A 22 3.83 -5.09 12.59
C SER A 22 4.10 -3.61 12.89
N ASN A 23 5.29 -3.10 12.52
CA ASN A 23 5.69 -1.71 12.73
C ASN A 23 6.50 -1.23 11.51
N ASP A 24 5.83 -0.89 10.41
CA ASP A 24 6.49 -0.37 9.21
C ASP A 24 6.85 1.11 9.41
N PRO A 25 8.14 1.47 9.54
CA PRO A 25 8.55 2.85 9.81
C PRO A 25 8.25 3.82 8.65
N ARG A 26 7.83 3.31 7.48
CA ARG A 26 7.50 4.12 6.31
C ARG A 26 6.05 4.60 6.34
N PHE A 27 5.15 3.86 7.00
CA PHE A 27 3.77 4.28 7.17
C PHE A 27 3.61 5.09 8.46
N THR A 28 3.97 6.37 8.34
CA THR A 28 3.98 7.32 9.46
C THR A 28 2.69 8.14 9.52
N TYR A 29 2.39 8.72 10.69
CA TYR A 29 1.31 9.70 10.82
C TYR A 29 1.51 10.92 9.90
N GLY A 30 2.76 11.34 9.65
CA GLY A 30 3.05 12.42 8.70
C GLY A 30 2.54 12.09 7.30
N LEU A 31 2.84 10.89 6.81
CA LEU A 31 2.34 10.41 5.51
C LEU A 31 0.81 10.32 5.48
N LEU A 32 0.18 9.88 6.57
CA LEU A 32 -1.29 9.86 6.69
C LEU A 32 -1.89 11.26 6.51
N PHE A 33 -1.30 12.29 7.15
CA PHE A 33 -1.74 13.68 7.00
C PHE A 33 -1.50 14.21 5.59
N ASP A 34 -0.33 13.94 5.00
CA ASP A 34 -0.02 14.36 3.64
C ASP A 34 -1.03 13.78 2.63
N ILE A 35 -1.41 12.50 2.79
CA ILE A 35 -2.43 11.87 1.96
C ILE A 35 -3.81 12.51 2.18
N ALA A 36 -4.20 12.76 3.42
CA ALA A 36 -5.46 13.44 3.73
C ALA A 36 -5.53 14.83 3.07
N ASP A 37 -4.44 15.59 3.08
CA ASP A 37 -4.34 16.88 2.41
C ASP A 37 -4.49 16.75 0.88
N VAL A 38 -3.88 15.73 0.27
CA VAL A 38 -4.05 15.45 -1.17
C VAL A 38 -5.50 15.09 -1.49
N LEU A 39 -6.14 14.23 -0.71
CA LEU A 39 -7.54 13.87 -0.90
C LEU A 39 -8.44 15.10 -0.77
N GLN A 40 -8.20 15.94 0.23
CA GLN A 40 -8.95 17.18 0.41
C GLN A 40 -8.82 18.12 -0.79
N ARG A 41 -7.60 18.29 -1.32
CA ARG A 41 -7.35 19.08 -2.53
C ARG A 41 -8.08 18.55 -3.77
N ASN A 42 -8.41 17.25 -3.79
CA ASN A 42 -9.18 16.61 -4.87
C ASN A 42 -10.68 16.54 -4.58
N GLY A 43 -11.18 17.26 -3.57
CA GLY A 43 -12.61 17.42 -3.31
C GLY A 43 -13.21 16.46 -2.29
N PHE A 44 -12.40 15.63 -1.63
CA PHE A 44 -12.85 14.85 -0.48
C PHE A 44 -12.96 15.74 0.78
N PRO A 45 -13.86 15.42 1.72
CA PRO A 45 -13.87 16.10 3.02
C PRO A 45 -12.60 15.78 3.81
N ARG A 46 -12.18 16.72 4.67
CA ARG A 46 -11.09 16.47 5.61
C ARG A 46 -11.54 15.42 6.65
N PRO A 47 -10.72 14.39 6.95
CA PRO A 47 -11.07 13.41 7.98
C PRO A 47 -11.28 14.08 9.35
N ALA A 48 -12.31 13.64 10.08
CA ALA A 48 -12.58 14.05 11.45
C ALA A 48 -12.88 12.82 12.34
N GLY A 49 -12.51 12.88 13.62
CA GLY A 49 -12.82 11.81 14.57
C GLY A 49 -12.35 10.43 14.09
N THR A 50 -13.30 9.49 13.93
CA THR A 50 -13.03 8.11 13.51
C THR A 50 -12.55 7.98 12.07
N ASP A 51 -12.81 8.98 11.21
CA ASP A 51 -12.38 8.95 9.81
C ASP A 51 -10.86 8.79 9.66
N TRP A 52 -10.08 9.25 10.65
CA TRP A 52 -8.62 9.08 10.67
C TRP A 52 -8.23 7.61 10.81
N ALA A 53 -8.93 6.86 11.66
CA ALA A 53 -8.70 5.44 11.83
C ALA A 53 -9.13 4.66 10.57
N ASP A 54 -10.26 5.04 9.98
CA ASP A 54 -10.76 4.44 8.74
C ASP A 54 -9.80 4.67 7.57
N LEU A 55 -9.29 5.90 7.41
CA LEU A 55 -8.29 6.23 6.40
C LEU A 55 -6.99 5.45 6.62
N MET A 56 -6.51 5.38 7.86
CA MET A 56 -5.31 4.62 8.21
C MET A 56 -5.47 3.13 7.89
N ALA A 57 -6.61 2.53 8.24
CA ALA A 57 -6.92 1.13 7.95
C ALA A 57 -7.03 0.86 6.44
N ALA A 58 -7.69 1.75 5.70
CA ALA A 58 -7.85 1.64 4.25
C ALA A 58 -6.49 1.71 3.53
N LEU A 59 -5.63 2.65 3.92
CA LEU A 59 -4.28 2.78 3.36
C LEU A 59 -3.38 1.59 3.74
N GLY A 60 -3.45 1.12 4.99
CA GLY A 60 -2.75 -0.09 5.41
C GLY A 60 -3.18 -1.29 4.55
N ARG A 61 -4.48 -1.47 4.33
CA ARG A 61 -5.00 -2.52 3.44
C ARG A 61 -4.49 -2.34 2.01
N PHE A 62 -4.55 -1.14 1.45
CA PHE A 62 -4.09 -0.86 0.09
C PHE A 62 -2.59 -1.18 -0.11
N LEU A 63 -1.74 -0.78 0.83
CA LEU A 63 -0.28 -0.95 0.74
C LEU A 63 0.17 -2.38 0.98
N TYR A 64 -0.54 -3.11 1.83
CA TYR A 64 -0.08 -4.39 2.37
C TYR A 64 -0.92 -5.60 1.96
N GLN A 65 -2.01 -5.40 1.22
CA GLN A 65 -2.69 -6.53 0.59
C GLN A 65 -1.77 -7.16 -0.44
N SER A 66 -1.40 -8.42 -0.17
CA SER A 66 -0.77 -9.29 -1.17
C SER A 66 -1.64 -9.26 -2.42
N LYS A 67 -1.05 -8.86 -3.54
CA LYS A 67 -1.66 -9.04 -4.86
C LYS A 67 -1.84 -10.56 -5.00
N GLU A 68 -3.07 -11.06 -4.89
CA GLU A 68 -3.37 -12.43 -5.29
C GLU A 68 -2.98 -12.51 -6.77
N THR A 69 -1.85 -13.14 -7.04
CA THR A 69 -1.46 -13.54 -8.40
C THR A 69 -2.44 -14.63 -8.81
N SER A 70 -3.53 -14.23 -9.46
CA SER A 70 -4.35 -15.13 -10.27
C SER A 70 -3.70 -15.36 -11.64
#